data_AF-A0A348AZY3-F1
#
_entry.id   AF-A0A348AZY3-F1
#
_cell.length_a   1.000
_cell.length_b   1.000
_cell.length_c   1.000
_cell.angle_alpha   90.00
_cell.angle_beta   90.00
_cell.angle_gamma   90.00
#
_symmetry.space_group_name_H-M   'P 1'
#
loop_
_entity.id
_entity.type
_entity.pdbx_description
1 polymer ?
#
loop_
_entity_poly.entity_id
_entity_poly.type
_entity_poly.pdbx_seq_one_letter_code
_entity_poly.pdbx_strand_id
1 'polypeptide(L)'
;IVKMGQLLLNFILHHFLNANVNSIVVLNCWSLQTQCDFSKMLNEHSLYSRFVNIETLDMSSDFEYRYLLHKRPVLGVFFDMNCSRAEQLLSILNQSRLYNGRFKWLLYDRNADVHNFKRLFDDANIGVDAELTYAILKPT
;
A
#
# COMPACT_ATOMS: atom_id res chain seq x y z
N ILE A 1 3.49 13.55 23.24
CA ILE A 1 4.22 12.38 22.67
C ILE A 1 3.35 11.81 21.57
N VAL A 2 3.68 12.08 20.32
CA VAL A 2 2.95 11.49 19.18
C VAL A 2 3.33 10.01 19.11
N LYS A 3 2.37 9.10 19.26
CA LYS A 3 2.62 7.66 19.13
C LYS A 3 3.11 7.37 17.71
N MET A 4 4.13 6.51 17.55
CA MET A 4 4.75 6.14 16.26
C MET A 4 3.71 5.80 15.16
N GLY A 5 2.59 5.18 15.53
CA GLY A 5 1.48 4.91 14.61
C GLY A 5 0.88 6.16 13.97
N GLN A 6 0.70 7.26 14.72
CA GLN A 6 0.11 8.50 14.20
C GLN A 6 1.02 9.18 13.16
N LEU A 7 2.34 9.10 13.34
CA LEU A 7 3.30 9.65 12.37
C LEU A 7 3.20 8.91 11.02
N LEU A 8 3.10 7.58 11.06
CA LEU A 8 2.94 6.78 9.86
C LEU A 8 1.62 7.11 9.14
N LEU A 9 0.50 7.18 9.87
CA LEU A 9 -0.80 7.50 9.27
C LEU A 9 -0.79 8.90 8.60
N ASN A 10 -0.20 9.90 9.27
CA ASN A 10 -0.05 11.24 8.69
C ASN A 10 0.83 11.22 7.44
N PHE A 11 1.94 10.48 7.47
CA PHE A 11 2.83 10.34 6.31
C PHE A 11 2.09 9.75 5.10
N ILE A 12 1.32 8.67 5.30
CA ILE A 12 0.53 8.02 4.24
C ILE A 12 -0.51 8.99 3.67
N LEU A 13 -1.25 9.70 4.54
CA LEU A 13 -2.23 10.70 4.13
C LEU A 13 -1.60 11.78 3.24
N HIS A 14 -0.52 12.41 3.71
CA HIS A 14 0.13 13.50 2.98
C HIS A 14 0.78 13.04 1.68
N HIS A 15 1.33 11.83 1.63
CA HIS A 15 1.86 11.24 0.41
C HIS A 15 0.79 11.21 -0.69
N PHE A 16 -0.40 10.67 -0.39
CA PHE A 16 -1.45 10.53 -1.39
C PHE A 16 -2.15 11.85 -1.75
N LEU A 17 -2.26 12.78 -0.79
CA LEU A 17 -2.70 14.15 -1.12
C LEU A 17 -1.76 14.81 -2.13
N ASN A 18 -0.44 14.68 -1.94
CA ASN A 18 0.55 15.24 -2.85
C ASN A 18 0.59 14.52 -4.20
N ALA A 19 0.27 13.23 -4.24
CA ALA A 19 0.15 12.45 -5.48
C ALA A 19 -1.15 12.72 -6.26
N ASN A 20 -2.05 13.57 -5.74
CA ASN A 20 -3.34 13.92 -6.34
C ASN A 20 -4.22 12.70 -6.67
N VAL A 21 -4.22 11.70 -5.78
CA VAL A 21 -5.15 10.56 -5.88
C VAL A 21 -6.35 10.81 -4.97
N ASN A 22 -7.52 10.34 -5.40
CA ASN A 22 -8.78 10.48 -4.64
C ASN A 22 -9.30 9.15 -4.07
N SER A 23 -8.70 8.04 -4.48
CA SER A 23 -9.10 6.68 -4.12
C SER A 23 -7.85 5.90 -3.74
N ILE A 24 -7.89 5.26 -2.57
CA ILE A 24 -6.74 4.56 -1.98
C ILE A 24 -7.14 3.16 -1.56
N VAL A 25 -6.31 2.17 -1.89
CA VAL A 25 -6.37 0.83 -1.30
C VAL A 25 -5.25 0.71 -0.27
N VAL A 26 -5.60 0.28 0.94
CA VAL A 26 -4.70 0.16 2.08
C VAL A 26 -4.54 -1.32 2.41
N LEU A 27 -3.48 -1.92 1.88
CA LEU A 27 -3.10 -3.31 2.11
C LEU A 27 -2.28 -3.36 3.41
N ASN A 28 -2.86 -3.91 4.48
CA ASN A 28 -2.30 -3.84 5.83
C ASN A 28 -2.61 -5.09 6.67
N CYS A 29 -2.09 -5.13 7.89
CA CYS A 29 -2.39 -6.14 8.92
C CYS A 29 -2.69 -5.44 10.26
N TRP A 30 -3.25 -4.23 10.21
CA TRP A 30 -3.53 -3.42 11.38
C TRP A 30 -4.81 -3.85 12.09
N SER A 31 -4.94 -3.45 13.35
CA SER A 31 -6.19 -3.62 14.10
C SER A 31 -7.34 -2.85 13.44
N LEU A 32 -8.58 -3.33 13.64
CA LEU A 32 -9.78 -2.65 13.14
C LEU A 32 -9.87 -1.20 13.63
N GLN A 33 -9.47 -0.94 14.88
CA GLN A 33 -9.45 0.42 15.44
C GLN A 33 -8.55 1.35 14.61
N THR A 34 -7.32 0.91 14.30
CA THR A 34 -6.39 1.68 13.48
C THR A 34 -6.94 1.95 12.08
N GLN A 35 -7.62 0.97 11.48
CA GLN A 35 -8.26 1.13 10.17
C GLN A 35 -9.40 2.16 10.23
N CYS A 36 -10.24 2.11 11.27
CA CYS A 36 -11.32 3.08 11.48
C CYS A 36 -10.78 4.50 11.72
N ASP A 37 -9.75 4.64 12.55
CA ASP A 37 -9.12 5.92 12.84
C ASP A 37 -8.53 6.54 11.57
N PHE A 38 -7.82 5.74 10.77
CA PHE A 38 -7.24 6.22 9.52
C PHE A 38 -8.30 6.50 8.45
N SER A 39 -9.35 5.68 8.36
CA SER A 39 -10.49 5.92 7.48
C SER A 39 -11.14 7.27 7.77
N LYS A 40 -11.32 7.61 9.06
CA LYS A 40 -11.83 8.93 9.47
C LYS A 40 -10.91 10.05 8.98
N MET A 41 -9.59 9.93 9.19
CA MET A 41 -8.62 10.92 8.71
C MET A 41 -8.68 11.11 7.18
N LEU A 42 -8.78 10.01 6.41
CA LEU A 42 -8.87 10.09 4.95
C LEU A 42 -10.17 10.76 4.49
N ASN A 43 -11.30 10.44 5.14
CA ASN A 43 -12.61 11.01 4.81
C ASN A 43 -12.67 12.53 5.08
N GLU A 44 -11.99 13.03 6.13
CA GLU A 44 -11.87 14.47 6.40
C GLU A 44 -11.19 15.23 5.24
N HIS A 45 -10.42 14.53 4.41
CA HIS A 45 -9.78 15.06 3.21
C HIS A 45 -10.42 14.58 1.89
N SER A 46 -11.64 14.03 1.94
CA SER A 46 -12.36 13.51 0.76
C SER A 46 -11.62 12.40 -0.01
N LEU A 47 -10.78 11.62 0.67
CA LEU A 47 -10.10 10.46 0.11
C LEU A 47 -10.93 9.20 0.35
N TYR A 48 -11.44 8.60 -0.72
CA TYR A 48 -12.10 7.31 -0.63
C TYR A 48 -11.06 6.23 -0.32
N SER A 49 -11.34 5.38 0.67
CA SER A 49 -10.40 4.36 1.10
C SER A 49 -11.03 2.99 1.24
N ARG A 50 -10.27 1.97 0.83
CA ARG A 50 -10.60 0.57 1.02
C ARG A 50 -9.49 -0.11 1.78
N PHE A 51 -9.83 -0.70 2.92
CA PHE A 51 -8.86 -1.40 3.76
C PHE A 51 -8.95 -2.89 3.50
N VAL A 52 -7.79 -3.51 3.29
CA VAL A 52 -7.66 -4.93 2.99
C VAL A 52 -6.70 -5.52 3.99
N ASN A 53 -7.20 -6.44 4.82
CA ASN A 53 -6.36 -7.16 5.75
C ASN A 53 -5.66 -8.31 5.02
N ILE A 54 -4.34 -8.18 4.84
CA ILE A 54 -3.49 -9.12 4.12
C ILE A 54 -3.47 -10.49 4.81
N GLU A 55 -3.59 -10.54 6.14
CA GLU A 55 -3.53 -11.80 6.90
C GLU A 55 -4.73 -12.69 6.62
N THR A 56 -5.90 -12.09 6.43
CA THR A 56 -7.16 -12.81 6.20
C THR A 56 -7.57 -12.84 4.73
N LEU A 57 -6.78 -12.25 3.83
CA LEU A 57 -7.09 -12.18 2.40
C LEU A 57 -7.14 -13.58 1.79
N ASP A 58 -8.27 -13.93 1.16
CA ASP A 58 -8.35 -15.14 0.34
C ASP A 58 -7.78 -14.85 -1.06
N MET A 59 -6.49 -15.09 -1.21
CA MET A 59 -5.78 -14.87 -2.46
C MET A 59 -6.31 -15.69 -3.64
N SER A 60 -7.12 -16.72 -3.40
CA SER A 60 -7.71 -17.57 -4.44
C SER A 60 -9.05 -17.05 -4.96
N SER A 61 -9.76 -16.21 -4.20
CA SER A 61 -11.15 -15.83 -4.51
C SER A 61 -11.46 -14.33 -4.40
N ASP A 62 -10.61 -13.51 -3.75
CA ASP A 62 -11.06 -12.19 -3.30
C ASP A 62 -11.17 -11.10 -4.38
N PHE A 63 -12.18 -10.28 -4.15
CA PHE A 63 -12.72 -9.21 -4.99
C PHE A 63 -11.79 -8.00 -5.16
N GLU A 64 -10.86 -7.77 -4.23
CA GLU A 64 -9.96 -6.61 -4.22
C GLU A 64 -8.91 -6.65 -5.34
N TYR A 65 -8.48 -7.85 -5.74
CA TYR A 65 -7.69 -8.05 -6.96
C TYR A 65 -8.46 -7.61 -8.21
N ARG A 66 -9.77 -7.90 -8.27
CA ARG A 66 -10.64 -7.44 -9.35
C ARG A 66 -10.84 -5.92 -9.31
N TYR A 67 -10.77 -5.32 -8.12
CA TYR A 67 -10.85 -3.87 -7.94
C TYR A 67 -9.68 -3.14 -8.62
N LEU A 68 -8.47 -3.68 -8.47
CA LEU A 68 -7.27 -3.20 -9.17
C LEU A 68 -7.36 -3.44 -10.70
N LEU A 69 -8.13 -4.42 -11.16
CA LEU A 69 -8.30 -4.70 -12.59
C LEU A 69 -9.36 -3.82 -13.29
N HIS A 70 -10.16 -3.03 -12.57
CA HIS A 70 -11.18 -2.17 -13.19
C HIS A 70 -10.57 -0.93 -13.88
N LYS A 71 -11.21 -0.42 -14.95
CA LYS A 71 -10.81 0.79 -15.71
C LYS A 71 -11.05 2.12 -14.96
N ARG A 72 -10.83 2.16 -13.65
CA ARG A 72 -11.05 3.35 -12.81
C ARG A 72 -9.88 4.35 -12.92
N PRO A 73 -10.04 5.61 -12.48
CA PRO A 73 -8.95 6.60 -12.42
C PRO A 73 -7.76 6.12 -11.59
N VAL A 74 -6.64 6.84 -11.71
CA VAL A 74 -5.38 6.61 -10.97
C VAL A 74 -5.66 6.30 -9.49
N LEU A 75 -5.12 5.19 -9.01
CA LEU A 75 -5.37 4.67 -7.67
C LEU A 75 -4.12 4.77 -6.80
N GLY A 76 -4.26 5.28 -5.58
CA GLY A 76 -3.21 5.17 -4.56
C GLY A 76 -3.21 3.78 -3.94
N VAL A 77 -2.05 3.17 -3.75
CA VAL A 77 -1.95 1.89 -3.06
C VAL A 77 -0.92 1.98 -1.96
N PHE A 78 -1.35 1.87 -0.72
CA PHE A 78 -0.46 1.67 0.41
C PHE A 78 -0.27 0.18 0.66
N PHE A 79 0.97 -0.24 0.87
CA PHE A 79 1.32 -1.61 1.16
C PHE A 79 2.24 -1.69 2.37
N ASP A 80 1.74 -2.29 3.45
CA ASP A 80 2.55 -2.58 4.63
C ASP A 80 3.37 -3.87 4.42
N MET A 81 4.67 -3.72 4.13
CA MET A 81 5.59 -4.84 3.92
C MET A 81 5.90 -5.59 5.21
N ASN A 82 5.48 -5.07 6.37
CA ASN A 82 5.75 -5.68 7.66
C ASN A 82 4.73 -6.78 8.03
N CYS A 83 3.74 -7.04 7.17
CA CYS A 83 2.76 -8.11 7.36
C CYS A 83 3.34 -9.47 6.98
N SER A 84 2.88 -10.53 7.65
CA SER A 84 3.48 -11.87 7.53
C SER A 84 3.32 -12.48 6.14
N ARG A 85 2.22 -12.16 5.46
CA ARG A 85 1.92 -12.61 4.08
C ARG A 85 2.29 -11.58 3.01
N ALA A 86 3.09 -10.56 3.34
CA ALA A 86 3.45 -9.49 2.40
C ALA A 86 4.22 -10.01 1.17
N GLU A 87 5.24 -10.85 1.35
CA GLU A 87 6.03 -11.38 0.23
C GLU A 87 5.18 -12.24 -0.73
N GLN A 88 4.25 -13.03 -0.17
CA GLN A 88 3.33 -13.84 -0.97
C GLN A 88 2.44 -12.93 -1.84
N LEU A 89 1.90 -11.85 -1.28
CA LEU A 89 1.08 -10.90 -2.01
C LEU A 89 1.89 -10.13 -3.07
N LEU A 90 3.12 -9.71 -2.76
CA LEU A 90 4.01 -9.07 -3.74
C LEU A 90 4.25 -9.96 -4.98
N SER A 91 4.48 -11.25 -4.77
CA SER A 91 4.65 -12.22 -5.86
C SER A 91 3.42 -12.26 -6.79
N ILE A 92 2.21 -12.25 -6.21
CA ILE A 92 0.95 -12.22 -6.98
C ILE A 92 0.80 -10.90 -7.74
N LEU A 93 1.01 -9.76 -7.07
CA LEU A 93 0.93 -8.42 -7.68
C LEU A 93 1.89 -8.29 -8.86
N ASN A 94 3.08 -8.87 -8.72
CA ASN A 94 4.10 -8.92 -9.75
C ASN A 94 3.65 -9.74 -10.97
N GLN A 95 3.17 -10.97 -10.75
CA GLN A 95 2.66 -11.84 -11.82
C GLN A 95 1.49 -11.19 -12.58
N SER A 96 0.67 -10.41 -11.88
CA SER A 96 -0.46 -9.68 -12.45
C SER A 96 -0.11 -8.35 -13.11
N ARG A 97 1.18 -7.96 -13.15
CA ARG A 97 1.68 -6.72 -13.79
C ARG A 97 1.00 -5.45 -13.27
N LEU A 98 0.76 -5.39 -11.96
CA LEU A 98 0.08 -4.25 -11.32
C LEU A 98 1.02 -3.09 -10.97
N TYR A 99 2.32 -3.24 -11.17
CA TYR A 99 3.28 -2.14 -11.13
C TYR A 99 3.31 -1.43 -12.49
N ASN A 100 2.35 -0.54 -12.73
CA ASN A 100 2.24 0.26 -13.95
C ASN A 100 1.73 1.67 -13.62
N GLY A 101 1.68 2.57 -14.59
CA GLY A 101 1.32 3.99 -14.37
C GLY A 101 -0.09 4.27 -13.89
N ARG A 102 -0.95 3.25 -13.75
CA ARG A 102 -2.30 3.41 -13.17
C ARG A 102 -2.29 3.50 -11.65
N PHE A 103 -1.22 3.04 -11.00
CA PHE A 103 -1.13 2.93 -9.56
C PHE A 103 0.01 3.79 -9.03
N LYS A 104 -0.27 4.54 -7.97
CA LYS A 104 0.72 5.27 -7.19
C LYS A 104 1.01 4.44 -5.95
N TRP A 105 2.09 3.66 -5.98
CA TRP A 105 2.44 2.73 -4.91
C TRP A 105 3.24 3.43 -3.81
N LEU A 106 2.83 3.22 -2.56
CA LEU A 106 3.59 3.53 -1.37
C LEU A 106 3.82 2.24 -0.58
N LEU A 107 5.04 1.71 -0.66
CA LEU A 107 5.47 0.53 0.05
C LEU A 107 6.18 0.94 1.35
N TYR A 108 5.75 0.44 2.49
CA TYR A 108 6.33 0.76 3.78
C TYR A 108 6.98 -0.46 4.43
N ASP A 109 8.26 -0.33 4.74
CA ASP A 109 9.05 -1.35 5.44
C ASP A 109 9.73 -0.72 6.66
N ARG A 110 9.35 -1.17 7.85
CA ARG A 110 9.89 -0.64 9.10
C ARG A 110 11.34 -1.08 9.32
N ASN A 111 11.70 -2.27 8.84
CA ASN A 111 13.01 -2.86 9.08
C ASN A 111 14.07 -2.31 8.13
N ALA A 112 13.66 -1.53 7.13
CA ALA A 112 14.54 -0.93 6.13
C ALA A 112 15.43 -1.96 5.45
N ASP A 113 14.90 -3.15 5.16
CA ASP A 113 15.67 -4.22 4.54
C ASP A 113 15.75 -3.98 3.03
N VAL A 114 16.68 -3.10 2.65
CA VAL A 114 16.94 -2.75 1.25
C VAL A 114 17.39 -3.98 0.45
N HIS A 115 18.04 -4.96 1.07
CA HIS A 115 18.40 -6.21 0.40
C HIS A 115 17.15 -7.02 0.07
N ASN A 116 16.21 -7.10 1.01
CA ASN A 116 14.94 -7.77 0.77
C ASN A 116 14.11 -7.03 -0.29
N PHE A 117 14.04 -5.70 -0.21
CA PHE A 117 13.39 -4.88 -1.24
C PHE A 117 14.01 -5.16 -2.61
N LYS A 118 15.34 -5.11 -2.73
CA LYS A 118 16.02 -5.38 -4.00
C LYS A 118 15.68 -6.78 -4.52
N ARG A 119 15.80 -7.81 -3.67
CA ARG A 119 15.44 -9.19 -4.02
C ARG A 119 14.00 -9.33 -4.51
N LEU A 120 13.05 -8.65 -3.87
CA LEU A 120 11.62 -8.69 -4.23
C LEU A 120 11.34 -8.01 -5.58
N PHE A 121 12.17 -7.05 -5.98
CA PHE A 121 12.01 -6.28 -7.22
C PHE A 121 13.02 -6.59 -8.33
N ASP A 122 14.04 -7.43 -8.07
CA ASP A 122 15.07 -7.81 -9.05
C ASP A 122 14.46 -8.45 -10.31
N ASP A 123 13.45 -9.31 -10.13
CA ASP A 123 12.69 -9.97 -11.21
C ASP A 123 11.26 -9.41 -11.35
N ALA A 124 11.00 -8.22 -10.79
CA ALA A 124 9.67 -7.63 -10.87
C ALA A 124 9.39 -7.07 -12.27
N ASN A 125 8.20 -7.37 -12.78
CA ASN A 125 7.65 -6.83 -14.01
C ASN A 125 7.11 -5.41 -13.76
N ILE A 126 8.04 -4.48 -13.54
CA ILE A 126 7.77 -3.07 -13.32
C ILE A 126 7.62 -2.38 -14.68
N GLY A 127 6.45 -1.81 -14.93
CA GLY A 127 6.20 -0.99 -16.11
C GLY A 127 7.09 0.25 -16.14
N VAL A 128 7.48 0.70 -17.33
CA VAL A 128 8.31 1.90 -17.52
C VAL A 128 7.65 3.16 -16.95
N ASP A 129 6.32 3.16 -16.85
CA ASP A 129 5.49 4.24 -16.32
C ASP A 129 5.09 4.03 -14.86
N ALA A 130 5.59 2.98 -14.19
CA ALA A 130 5.22 2.69 -12.81
C ALA A 130 5.74 3.76 -11.84
N GLU A 131 4.87 4.17 -10.92
CA GLU A 131 5.24 5.08 -9.84
C GLU A 131 5.21 4.34 -8.50
N LEU A 132 6.40 4.16 -7.93
CA LEU A 132 6.62 3.37 -6.73
C LEU A 132 7.52 4.12 -5.77
N THR A 133 7.02 4.33 -4.56
CA THR A 133 7.75 4.93 -3.44
C THR A 133 8.01 3.85 -2.39
N TYR A 134 9.27 3.57 -2.08
CA TYR A 134 9.66 2.73 -0.97
C TYR A 134 10.05 3.61 0.22
N ALA A 135 9.31 3.47 1.32
CA ALA A 135 9.46 4.28 2.53
C ALA A 135 9.93 3.40 3.68
N ILE A 136 10.96 3.88 4.37
CA ILE A 136 11.54 3.21 5.54
C ILE A 136 11.38 4.07 6.78
N LEU A 137 11.17 3.43 7.94
CA LEU A 137 11.26 4.15 9.20
C LEU A 137 12.74 4.39 9.51
N LYS A 138 13.17 5.66 9.51
CA LYS A 138 14.53 6.00 9.88
C LYS A 138 14.79 5.58 11.33
N PRO A 139 15.78 4.71 11.63
CA PRO A 139 16.18 4.44 12.99
C PRO A 139 16.67 5.74 13.63
N THR A 140 16.09 6.12 14.77
CA THR A 140 16.60 7.21 15.62
C THR A 140 17.75 6.73 16.48
#